data_AF-A0A3M8D3Z9-F1
#
_entry.id   AF-A0A3M8D3Z9-F1
#
_cell.length_a   1.000
_cell.length_b   1.000
_cell.length_c   1.000
_cell.angle_alpha   90.00
_cell.angle_beta   90.00
_cell.angle_gamma   90.00
#
_symmetry.space_group_name_H-M   'P 1'
#
loop_
_entity.id
_entity.type
_entity.pdbx_description
1 polymer ?
#
loop_
_entity_poly.entity_id
_entity_poly.type
_entity_poly.pdbx_seq_one_letter_code
_entity_poly.pdbx_strand_id
1 'polypeptide(L)'
;MMLVHDALELVQRFHENSEMMLDKDTCKDRFISYVFTEYQQEVLQQYDLDMFYEHLDRIQLGKCRIDFDLAVDRWYQRQYELFCEEGTFHDRLFTIVKEVLLKQGATTKEHLINSLTKFFTAPTGFMQRWMNDTKRSVGSYFYYVSKMGIRTYNDIEALVDVWAIENPEAFKEDQQELLAKRKGRGRPQNRELSLLIKHAQEIKPQLTPQEKERIRKIYYYYRKSLDMLGMIEKFRSYLLAKAKEAQNKKFTSPKQPNSIQVV
;
A
#
# COMPACT_ATOMS: atom_id res chain seq x y z
N MET A 1 11.44 38.34 -11.69
CA MET A 1 11.36 37.19 -10.77
C MET A 1 12.23 37.56 -9.56
N MET A 2 11.84 37.22 -8.34
CA MET A 2 12.55 37.68 -7.14
C MET A 2 13.72 36.73 -6.80
N LEU A 3 14.88 37.31 -6.46
CA LEU A 3 16.03 36.57 -5.92
C LEU A 3 15.58 35.79 -4.66
N VAL A 4 16.19 34.63 -4.44
CA VAL A 4 15.90 33.84 -3.22
C VAL A 4 16.37 34.60 -1.98
N HIS A 5 15.73 34.36 -0.85
CA HIS A 5 16.06 35.05 0.40
C HIS A 5 17.25 34.39 1.12
N ASP A 6 17.39 33.07 1.01
CA ASP A 6 18.47 32.31 1.63
C ASP A 6 18.85 31.06 0.82
N ALA A 7 19.94 30.40 1.21
CA ALA A 7 20.42 29.20 0.55
C ALA A 7 19.45 28.00 0.66
N LEU A 8 18.63 27.94 1.72
CA LEU A 8 17.67 26.84 1.90
C LEU A 8 16.51 26.97 0.92
N GLU A 9 16.06 28.19 0.65
CA GLU A 9 15.07 28.46 -0.40
C GLU A 9 15.62 28.04 -1.76
N LEU A 10 16.90 28.30 -2.03
CA LEU A 10 17.52 27.88 -3.29
C LEU A 10 17.60 26.35 -3.43
N VAL A 11 17.97 25.65 -2.36
CA VAL A 11 17.93 24.18 -2.32
C VAL A 11 16.50 23.66 -2.48
N GLN A 12 15.51 24.34 -1.89
CA GLN A 12 14.11 23.97 -2.04
C GLN A 12 13.64 24.11 -3.50
N ARG A 13 13.94 25.23 -4.16
CA ARG A 13 13.61 25.43 -5.58
C ARG A 13 14.28 24.38 -6.46
N PHE A 14 15.56 24.09 -6.22
CA PHE A 14 16.26 23.00 -6.90
C PHE A 14 15.54 21.66 -6.73
N HIS A 15 15.16 21.32 -5.50
CA HIS A 15 14.46 20.07 -5.22
C HIS A 15 13.05 20.03 -5.83
N GLU A 16 12.32 21.14 -5.86
CA GLU A 16 10.98 21.25 -6.47
C GLU A 16 10.99 21.24 -7.99
N ASN A 17 12.10 21.65 -8.61
CA ASN A 17 12.32 21.57 -10.05
C ASN A 17 12.90 20.23 -10.50
N SER A 18 13.38 19.39 -9.57
CA SER A 18 13.91 18.07 -9.91
C SER A 18 12.78 17.12 -10.31
N GLU A 19 12.89 16.52 -11.50
CA GLU A 19 11.96 15.51 -12.00
C GLU A 19 12.27 14.10 -11.49
N MET A 20 12.98 13.96 -10.37
CA MET A 20 13.35 12.67 -9.80
C MET A 20 13.49 12.68 -8.28
N MET A 21 13.56 11.49 -7.69
CA MET A 21 13.98 11.32 -6.31
C MET A 21 15.47 11.65 -6.21
N LEU A 22 15.78 12.68 -5.42
CA LEU A 22 17.16 13.02 -5.09
C LEU A 22 17.42 12.54 -3.66
N ASP A 23 18.35 11.60 -3.51
CA ASP A 23 18.98 11.40 -2.22
C ASP A 23 19.88 12.58 -1.87
N LYS A 24 20.37 12.60 -0.63
CA LYS A 24 21.16 13.70 -0.08
C LYS A 24 22.45 13.94 -0.86
N ASP A 25 23.18 12.88 -1.22
CA ASP A 25 24.48 12.99 -1.86
C ASP A 25 24.31 13.35 -3.34
N THR A 26 23.33 12.75 -4.02
CA THR A 26 22.95 13.16 -5.38
C THR A 26 22.49 14.63 -5.42
N CYS A 27 21.78 15.10 -4.40
CA CYS A 27 21.39 16.50 -4.27
C CYS A 27 22.61 17.41 -4.17
N LYS A 28 23.59 17.08 -3.31
CA LYS A 28 24.86 17.82 -3.20
C LYS A 28 25.60 17.91 -4.53
N ASP A 29 25.72 16.79 -5.24
CA ASP A 29 26.45 16.72 -6.50
C ASP A 29 25.82 17.57 -7.60
N ARG A 30 24.49 17.63 -7.65
CA ARG A 30 23.77 18.33 -8.71
C ARG A 30 23.41 19.77 -8.38
N PHE A 31 23.33 20.13 -7.09
CA PHE A 31 22.91 21.46 -6.67
C PHE A 31 23.83 22.56 -7.19
N ILE A 32 25.14 22.34 -7.19
CA ILE A 32 26.10 23.32 -7.76
C ILE A 32 25.82 23.56 -9.23
N SER A 33 25.65 22.49 -10.01
CA SER A 33 25.34 22.60 -11.43
C SER A 33 24.08 23.44 -11.63
N TYR A 34 23.01 23.16 -10.89
CA TYR A 34 21.79 23.96 -10.93
C TYR A 34 22.04 25.45 -10.64
N VAL A 35 22.83 25.77 -9.61
CA VAL A 35 23.12 27.17 -9.25
C VAL A 35 23.84 27.92 -10.37
N PHE A 36 24.84 27.31 -11.00
CA PHE A 36 25.65 27.94 -12.04
C PHE A 36 25.11 27.76 -13.47
N THR A 37 24.04 26.98 -13.67
CA THR A 37 23.38 26.87 -14.97
C THR A 37 22.02 27.54 -14.97
N GLU A 38 21.07 27.00 -14.21
CA GLU A 38 19.67 27.43 -14.26
C GLU A 38 19.48 28.71 -13.47
N TYR A 39 19.91 28.72 -12.20
CA TYR A 39 19.71 29.88 -11.34
C TYR A 39 20.52 31.09 -11.81
N GLN A 40 21.77 30.89 -12.24
CA GLN A 40 22.57 31.95 -12.85
C GLN A 40 21.86 32.55 -14.08
N GLN A 41 21.30 31.72 -14.97
CA GLN A 41 20.54 32.23 -16.12
C GLN A 41 19.31 33.02 -15.69
N GLU A 42 18.57 32.57 -14.67
CA GLU A 42 17.43 33.30 -14.12
C GLU A 42 17.81 34.68 -13.59
N VAL A 43 18.94 34.79 -12.88
CA VAL A 43 19.45 36.07 -12.37
C VAL A 43 19.88 36.97 -13.53
N LEU A 44 20.61 36.43 -14.50
CA LEU A 44 21.12 37.17 -15.66
C LEU A 44 20.02 37.70 -16.61
N GLN A 45 18.78 37.22 -16.50
CA GLN A 45 17.65 37.79 -17.22
C GLN A 45 17.26 39.19 -16.72
N GLN A 46 17.60 39.55 -15.49
CA GLN A 46 17.18 40.80 -14.83
C GLN A 46 18.33 41.61 -14.23
N TYR A 47 19.45 40.95 -13.96
CA TYR A 47 20.64 41.50 -13.32
C TYR A 47 21.90 41.10 -14.10
N ASP A 48 23.05 41.59 -13.69
CA ASP A 48 24.34 41.23 -14.28
C ASP A 48 25.04 40.11 -13.48
N LEU A 49 26.22 39.72 -13.97
CA LEU A 49 27.02 38.66 -13.38
C LEU A 49 27.60 39.06 -12.02
N ASP A 50 27.91 40.34 -11.83
CA ASP A 50 28.42 40.86 -10.56
C ASP A 50 27.36 40.74 -9.46
N MET A 51 26.12 41.11 -9.77
CA MET A 51 24.98 40.92 -8.89
C MET A 51 24.73 39.45 -8.53
N PHE A 52 24.98 38.51 -9.45
CA PHE A 52 24.87 37.08 -9.17
C PHE A 52 25.87 36.63 -8.11
N TYR A 53 27.16 36.97 -8.26
CA TYR A 53 28.18 36.61 -7.28
C TYR A 53 27.98 37.32 -5.93
N GLU A 54 27.63 38.61 -5.94
CA GLU A 54 27.26 39.32 -4.71
C GLU A 54 26.07 38.65 -4.01
N HIS A 55 25.09 38.17 -4.77
CA HIS A 55 23.95 37.49 -4.21
C HIS A 55 24.34 36.14 -3.59
N LEU A 56 25.16 35.33 -4.27
CA LEU A 56 25.70 34.09 -3.72
C LEU A 56 26.44 34.34 -2.41
N ASP A 57 27.27 35.38 -2.34
CA ASP A 57 27.95 35.76 -1.09
C ASP A 57 26.96 36.12 0.02
N ARG A 58 25.90 36.88 -0.29
CA ARG A 58 24.86 37.26 0.69
C ARG A 58 24.11 36.06 1.24
N ILE A 59 23.83 35.05 0.42
CA ILE A 59 23.17 33.80 0.85
C ILE A 59 24.16 32.74 1.36
N GLN A 60 25.44 33.10 1.54
CA GLN A 60 26.50 32.23 2.06
C GLN A 60 26.84 31.04 1.14
N LEU A 61 26.80 31.22 -0.18
CA LEU A 61 27.15 30.25 -1.23
C LEU A 61 28.31 30.71 -2.13
N GLY A 62 29.23 31.54 -1.63
CA GLY A 62 30.24 32.21 -2.46
C GLY A 62 31.67 31.69 -2.36
N LYS A 63 32.03 30.88 -1.34
CA LYS A 63 33.46 30.61 -1.05
C LYS A 63 33.95 29.27 -1.58
N CYS A 64 33.21 28.19 -1.32
CA CYS A 64 33.69 26.85 -1.67
C CYS A 64 32.56 25.81 -1.77
N ARG A 65 32.89 24.62 -2.31
CA ARG A 65 31.99 23.45 -2.37
C ARG A 65 31.32 23.15 -1.03
N ILE A 66 32.04 23.34 0.08
CA ILE A 66 31.55 23.05 1.43
C ILE A 66 30.32 23.90 1.76
N ASP A 67 30.23 25.14 1.28
CA ASP A 67 29.08 26.01 1.54
C ASP A 67 27.79 25.46 0.91
N PHE A 68 27.90 24.95 -0.33
CA PHE A 68 26.79 24.30 -1.04
C PHE A 68 26.38 23.00 -0.37
N ASP A 69 27.36 22.16 0.01
CA ASP A 69 27.09 20.90 0.72
C ASP A 69 26.40 21.18 2.06
N LEU A 70 26.84 22.21 2.78
CA LEU A 70 26.28 22.63 4.06
C LEU A 70 24.86 23.19 3.90
N ALA A 71 24.57 23.93 2.83
CA ALA A 71 23.21 24.37 2.53
C ALA A 71 22.27 23.19 2.29
N VAL A 72 22.71 22.19 1.51
CA VAL A 72 21.95 20.95 1.31
C VAL A 72 21.79 20.18 2.62
N ASP A 73 22.86 20.05 3.42
CA ASP A 73 22.82 19.40 4.73
C ASP A 73 21.79 20.04 5.65
N ARG A 74 21.83 21.37 5.79
CA ARG A 74 20.91 22.14 6.62
C ARG A 74 19.47 22.06 6.11
N TRP A 75 19.28 22.06 4.80
CA TRP A 75 17.96 21.90 4.21
C TRP A 75 17.40 20.51 4.54
N TYR A 76 18.17 19.44 4.32
CA TYR A 76 17.78 18.09 4.71
C TYR A 76 17.47 18.05 6.21
N GLN A 77 18.38 18.52 7.06
CA GLN A 77 18.17 18.56 8.50
C GLN A 77 16.86 19.27 8.87
N ARG A 78 16.57 20.45 8.31
CA ARG A 78 15.32 21.18 8.55
C ARG A 78 14.08 20.43 8.03
N GLN A 79 14.19 19.80 6.86
CA GLN A 79 13.08 19.08 6.26
C GLN A 79 12.77 17.76 6.97
N TYR A 80 13.72 17.19 7.72
CA TYR A 80 13.61 15.87 8.31
C TYR A 80 13.67 15.86 9.85
N GLU A 81 14.28 16.82 10.55
CA GLU A 81 14.16 16.95 12.02
C GLU A 81 12.72 17.19 12.47
N LEU A 82 11.90 17.86 11.65
CA LEU A 82 10.47 18.04 11.90
C LEU A 82 9.63 16.76 11.68
N PHE A 83 10.20 15.73 11.05
CA PHE A 83 9.51 14.49 10.67
C PHE A 83 10.17 13.22 11.24
N CYS A 84 11.36 13.34 11.85
CA CYS A 84 12.19 12.24 12.33
C CYS A 84 12.34 12.23 13.85
N GLU A 85 11.27 12.47 14.61
CA GLU A 85 11.23 11.84 15.93
C GLU A 85 11.16 10.31 15.80
N GLU A 86 10.62 9.78 14.69
CA GLU A 86 10.68 8.36 14.36
C GLU A 86 10.76 8.18 12.83
N GLY A 87 11.59 7.26 12.34
CA GLY A 87 11.72 6.92 10.91
C GLY A 87 10.48 6.22 10.33
N THR A 88 9.30 6.79 10.56
CA THR A 88 8.00 6.17 10.28
C THR A 88 7.54 6.51 8.87
N PHE A 89 7.30 5.47 8.07
CA PHE A 89 6.55 5.59 6.83
C PHE A 89 5.14 6.10 7.13
N HIS A 90 4.65 7.04 6.32
CA HIS A 90 3.27 7.49 6.43
C HIS A 90 2.31 6.31 6.16
N ASP A 91 1.28 6.10 7.00
CA ASP A 91 0.36 4.94 6.95
C ASP A 91 -0.22 4.63 5.56
N ARG A 92 -0.49 5.68 4.78
CA ARG A 92 -0.94 5.59 3.39
C ARG A 92 -0.01 4.74 2.51
N LEU A 93 1.29 4.72 2.78
CA LEU A 93 2.26 3.89 2.06
C LEU A 93 1.96 2.40 2.22
N PHE A 94 1.61 1.92 3.41
CA PHE A 94 1.23 0.51 3.61
C PHE A 94 -0.07 0.14 2.87
N THR A 95 -0.99 1.10 2.74
CA THR A 95 -2.18 0.92 1.89
C THR A 95 -1.79 0.79 0.42
N ILE A 96 -0.86 1.63 -0.06
CA ILE A 96 -0.34 1.58 -1.42
C ILE A 96 0.39 0.25 -1.69
N VAL A 97 1.22 -0.22 -0.75
CA VAL A 97 1.92 -1.52 -0.85
C VAL A 97 0.91 -2.64 -1.11
N LYS A 98 -0.15 -2.69 -0.29
CA LYS A 98 -1.24 -3.66 -0.46
C LYS A 98 -1.94 -3.51 -1.81
N GLU A 99 -2.27 -2.30 -2.23
CA GLU A 99 -2.92 -2.06 -3.53
C GLU A 99 -2.06 -2.52 -4.71
N VAL A 100 -0.76 -2.23 -4.67
CA VAL A 100 0.18 -2.61 -5.73
C VAL A 100 0.39 -4.12 -5.76
N LEU A 101 0.54 -4.75 -4.59
CA LEU A 101 0.61 -6.21 -4.46
C LEU A 101 -0.58 -6.88 -5.15
N LEU A 102 -1.80 -6.44 -4.81
CA LEU A 102 -3.03 -7.04 -5.33
C LEU A 102 -3.24 -6.73 -6.82
N LYS A 103 -2.89 -5.53 -7.27
CA LYS A 103 -3.06 -5.13 -8.67
C LYS A 103 -2.10 -5.86 -9.60
N GLN A 104 -0.85 -6.06 -9.16
CA GLN A 104 0.20 -6.69 -9.96
C GLN A 104 0.32 -8.20 -9.72
N GLY A 105 -0.36 -8.73 -8.70
CA GLY A 105 -0.28 -10.15 -8.34
C GLY A 105 1.15 -10.56 -7.95
N ALA A 106 1.87 -9.72 -7.22
CA ALA A 106 3.28 -9.97 -6.96
C ALA A 106 3.45 -11.24 -6.09
N THR A 107 4.18 -12.23 -6.62
CA THR A 107 4.43 -13.54 -5.99
C THR A 107 5.73 -13.59 -5.19
N THR A 108 6.57 -12.57 -5.29
CA THR A 108 7.81 -12.45 -4.52
C THR A 108 8.02 -11.02 -4.02
N LYS A 109 8.88 -10.88 -3.02
CA LYS A 109 9.30 -9.59 -2.46
C LYS A 109 9.96 -8.72 -3.52
N GLU A 110 10.87 -9.27 -4.31
CA GLU A 110 11.58 -8.53 -5.37
C GLU A 110 10.62 -8.06 -6.46
N HIS A 111 9.61 -8.88 -6.80
CA HIS A 111 8.57 -8.46 -7.72
C HIS A 111 7.80 -7.26 -7.15
N LEU A 112 7.39 -7.30 -5.88
CA LEU A 112 6.69 -6.19 -5.24
C LEU A 112 7.53 -4.91 -5.18
N ILE A 113 8.82 -5.00 -4.83
CA ILE A 113 9.76 -3.86 -4.84
C ILE A 113 9.84 -3.24 -6.23
N ASN A 114 10.02 -4.05 -7.28
CA ASN A 114 10.08 -3.58 -8.65
C ASN A 114 8.76 -2.92 -9.08
N SER A 115 7.63 -3.50 -8.71
CA SER A 115 6.30 -2.95 -8.99
C SER A 115 6.05 -1.62 -8.28
N LEU A 116 6.44 -1.51 -7.01
CA LEU A 116 6.32 -0.27 -6.23
C LEU A 116 7.27 0.81 -6.75
N THR A 117 8.49 0.45 -7.12
CA THR A 117 9.45 1.35 -7.73
C THR A 117 8.85 1.98 -8.98
N LYS A 118 8.35 1.16 -9.92
CA LYS A 118 7.66 1.66 -11.11
C LYS A 118 6.42 2.48 -10.76
N PHE A 119 5.65 2.07 -9.75
CA PHE A 119 4.45 2.79 -9.34
C PHE A 119 4.76 4.20 -8.80
N PHE A 120 5.87 4.37 -8.07
CA PHE A 120 6.27 5.65 -7.52
C PHE A 120 7.07 6.52 -8.49
N THR A 121 7.83 5.95 -9.43
CA THR A 121 8.74 6.73 -10.29
C THR A 121 8.28 6.88 -11.73
N ALA A 122 7.43 6.00 -12.25
CA ALA A 122 6.97 6.11 -13.63
C ALA A 122 5.94 7.24 -13.77
N PRO A 123 5.96 8.02 -14.88
CA PRO A 123 4.98 9.06 -15.17
C PRO A 123 3.64 8.47 -15.64
N THR A 124 3.15 7.46 -14.92
CA THR A 124 1.94 6.70 -15.28
C THR A 124 1.11 6.44 -14.05
N GLY A 125 -0.21 6.33 -14.22
CA GLY A 125 -1.11 5.80 -13.20
C GLY A 125 -1.16 6.63 -11.91
N PHE A 126 -0.25 6.41 -10.97
CA PHE A 126 -0.26 7.08 -9.66
C PHE A 126 0.23 8.52 -9.71
N MET A 127 1.42 8.76 -10.25
CA MET A 127 1.97 10.12 -10.42
C MET A 127 1.02 10.98 -11.25
N GLN A 128 0.56 10.46 -12.40
CA GLN A 128 -0.38 11.16 -13.27
C GLN A 128 -1.72 11.45 -12.59
N ARG A 129 -2.28 10.50 -11.83
CA ARG A 129 -3.52 10.75 -11.05
C ARG A 129 -3.30 11.84 -10.01
N TRP A 130 -2.23 11.75 -9.23
CA TRP A 130 -1.92 12.75 -8.21
C TRP A 130 -1.73 14.14 -8.81
N MET A 131 -1.00 14.24 -9.93
CA MET A 131 -0.79 15.50 -10.64
C MET A 131 -2.11 16.05 -11.21
N ASN A 132 -2.96 15.20 -11.80
CA ASN A 132 -4.25 15.63 -12.33
C ASN A 132 -5.21 16.12 -11.22
N ASP A 133 -5.23 15.43 -10.09
CA ASP A 133 -6.09 15.76 -8.95
C ASP A 133 -5.65 17.06 -8.25
N THR A 134 -4.34 17.32 -8.22
CA THR A 134 -3.76 18.48 -7.49
C THR A 134 -3.37 19.64 -8.38
N LYS A 135 -3.29 19.44 -9.71
CA LYS A 135 -2.76 20.38 -10.71
C LYS A 135 -1.33 20.84 -10.40
N ARG A 136 -0.47 19.93 -9.91
CA ARG A 136 0.92 20.22 -9.49
C ARG A 136 1.96 19.62 -10.45
N SER A 137 3.21 20.12 -10.35
CA SER A 137 4.35 19.69 -11.16
C SER A 137 4.89 18.31 -10.75
N VAL A 138 5.74 17.73 -11.61
CA VAL A 138 6.45 16.46 -11.33
C VAL A 138 7.37 16.59 -10.12
N GLY A 139 8.13 17.67 -9.98
CA GLY A 139 8.98 17.83 -8.80
C GLY A 139 8.19 18.06 -7.50
N SER A 140 7.02 18.69 -7.58
CA SER A 140 6.07 18.74 -6.44
C SER A 140 5.60 17.34 -6.02
N TYR A 141 5.49 16.41 -6.97
CA TYR A 141 5.14 15.01 -6.68
C TYR A 141 6.28 14.31 -5.95
N PHE A 142 7.52 14.42 -6.41
CA PHE A 142 8.66 13.79 -5.72
C PHE A 142 8.90 14.39 -4.33
N TYR A 143 8.67 15.69 -4.16
CA TYR A 143 8.65 16.32 -2.84
C TYR A 143 7.54 15.73 -1.95
N TYR A 144 6.33 15.55 -2.47
CA TYR A 144 5.24 14.88 -1.75
C TYR A 144 5.60 13.44 -1.35
N VAL A 145 6.23 12.67 -2.23
CA VAL A 145 6.64 11.28 -1.95
C VAL A 145 7.76 11.23 -0.90
N SER A 146 8.72 12.15 -0.95
CA SER A 146 9.73 12.34 0.10
C SER A 146 9.09 12.61 1.46
N LYS A 147 8.08 13.49 1.51
CA LYS A 147 7.31 13.78 2.73
C LYS A 147 6.50 12.60 3.27
N MET A 148 6.18 11.61 2.44
CA MET A 148 5.57 10.36 2.91
C MET A 148 6.60 9.38 3.52
N GLY A 149 7.89 9.61 3.30
CA GLY A 149 8.98 8.77 3.80
C GLY A 149 9.74 8.00 2.72
N ILE A 150 9.45 8.20 1.43
CA ILE A 150 10.19 7.58 0.32
C ILE A 150 11.10 8.61 -0.33
N ARG A 151 12.38 8.60 0.05
CA ARG A 151 13.40 9.55 -0.41
C ARG A 151 14.34 8.90 -1.43
N THR A 152 14.56 7.60 -1.27
CA THR A 152 15.47 6.80 -2.08
C THR A 152 14.81 5.50 -2.51
N TYR A 153 15.43 4.81 -3.48
CA TYR A 153 15.01 3.45 -3.83
C TYR A 153 15.11 2.48 -2.63
N ASN A 154 16.11 2.67 -1.77
CA ASN A 154 16.29 1.87 -0.56
C ASN A 154 15.13 2.06 0.43
N ASP A 155 14.49 3.24 0.46
CA ASP A 155 13.30 3.44 1.31
C ASP A 155 12.10 2.61 0.81
N ILE A 156 12.00 2.35 -0.50
CA ILE A 156 10.96 1.47 -1.06
C ILE A 156 11.19 0.03 -0.60
N GLU A 157 12.45 -0.41 -0.61
CA GLU A 157 12.83 -1.73 -0.08
C GLU A 157 12.49 -1.82 1.41
N ALA A 158 12.94 -0.86 2.22
CA ALA A 158 12.66 -0.82 3.65
C ALA A 158 11.14 -0.79 3.95
N LEU A 159 10.35 -0.06 3.16
CA LEU A 159 8.89 -0.06 3.28
C LEU A 159 8.30 -1.46 3.05
N VAL A 160 8.77 -2.17 2.03
CA VAL A 160 8.33 -3.54 1.75
C VAL A 160 8.76 -4.48 2.87
N ASP A 161 9.95 -4.31 3.42
CA ASP A 161 10.49 -5.15 4.51
C ASP A 161 9.63 -5.02 5.76
N VAL A 162 9.37 -3.80 6.20
CA VAL A 162 8.50 -3.51 7.34
C VAL A 162 7.11 -4.10 7.12
N TRP A 163 6.54 -3.88 5.94
CA TRP A 163 5.20 -4.40 5.62
C TRP A 163 5.14 -5.93 5.56
N ALA A 164 6.19 -6.57 5.04
CA ALA A 164 6.29 -8.03 4.92
C ALA A 164 6.49 -8.73 6.27
N ILE A 165 7.14 -8.07 7.25
CA ILE A 165 7.23 -8.56 8.64
C ILE A 165 5.82 -8.73 9.23
N GLU A 166 4.94 -7.75 9.01
CA GLU A 166 3.54 -7.82 9.46
C GLU A 166 2.69 -8.79 8.63
N ASN A 167 3.09 -9.09 7.40
CA ASN A 167 2.32 -9.89 6.44
C ASN A 167 3.20 -10.99 5.79
N PRO A 168 3.75 -11.95 6.57
CA PRO A 168 4.77 -12.89 6.08
C PRO A 168 4.29 -13.83 4.98
N GLU A 169 2.97 -14.01 4.84
CA GLU A 169 2.37 -14.85 3.81
C GLU A 169 1.69 -14.07 2.68
N ALA A 170 1.90 -12.75 2.60
CA ALA A 170 1.28 -11.88 1.59
C ALA A 170 1.49 -12.34 0.14
N PHE A 171 2.55 -13.10 -0.13
CA PHE A 171 2.90 -13.58 -1.45
C PHE A 171 2.20 -14.90 -1.84
N LYS A 172 1.47 -15.54 -0.93
CA LYS A 172 0.66 -16.72 -1.23
C LYS A 172 -0.65 -16.30 -1.88
N GLU A 173 -1.05 -16.97 -2.97
CA GLU A 173 -2.27 -16.65 -3.72
C GLU A 173 -3.52 -16.61 -2.83
N ASP A 174 -3.70 -17.62 -1.96
CA ASP A 174 -4.80 -17.68 -1.00
C ASP A 174 -4.86 -16.45 -0.06
N GLN A 175 -3.71 -15.92 0.31
CA GLN A 175 -3.62 -14.75 1.19
C GLN A 175 -3.91 -13.47 0.42
N GLN A 176 -3.51 -13.37 -0.84
CA GLN A 176 -3.88 -12.25 -1.70
C GLN A 176 -5.39 -12.20 -1.94
N GLU A 177 -6.04 -13.34 -2.13
CA GLU A 177 -7.51 -13.40 -2.21
C GLU A 177 -8.19 -12.89 -0.93
N LEU A 178 -7.63 -13.18 0.24
CA LEU A 178 -8.13 -12.70 1.52
C LEU A 178 -7.90 -11.19 1.68
N LEU A 179 -6.72 -10.71 1.30
CA LEU A 179 -6.37 -9.30 1.31
C LEU A 179 -7.26 -8.49 0.35
N ALA A 180 -7.66 -9.06 -0.80
CA ALA A 180 -8.54 -8.46 -1.78
C ALA A 180 -10.00 -8.34 -1.31
N LYS A 181 -10.46 -9.22 -0.42
CA LYS A 181 -11.82 -9.15 0.12
C LYS A 181 -11.94 -7.96 1.07
N ARG A 182 -12.86 -7.03 0.78
CA ARG A 182 -13.15 -5.88 1.66
C ARG A 182 -13.39 -6.38 3.10
N LYS A 183 -12.74 -5.75 4.09
CA LYS A 183 -13.07 -5.93 5.52
C LYS A 183 -14.55 -5.54 5.69
N GLY A 184 -15.43 -6.52 5.71
CA GLY A 184 -16.82 -6.31 6.13
C GLY A 184 -16.81 -5.74 7.55
N ARG A 185 -17.63 -4.71 7.81
CA ARG A 185 -17.78 -4.18 9.18
C ARG A 185 -18.16 -5.33 10.14
N GLY A 186 -17.41 -5.47 11.23
CA GLY A 186 -17.88 -6.16 12.44
C GLY A 186 -17.17 -7.45 12.86
N ARG A 187 -16.32 -8.10 12.05
CA ARG A 187 -15.54 -9.24 12.55
C ARG A 187 -14.25 -9.48 11.74
N PRO A 188 -13.10 -9.72 12.39
CA PRO A 188 -11.89 -10.17 11.70
C PRO A 188 -12.20 -11.40 10.85
N GLN A 189 -11.77 -11.40 9.58
CA GLN A 189 -11.88 -12.60 8.74
C GLN A 189 -11.00 -13.69 9.34
N ASN A 190 -11.63 -14.76 9.81
CA ASN A 190 -10.92 -15.91 10.32
C ASN A 190 -10.49 -16.80 9.13
N ARG A 191 -9.17 -16.91 8.92
CA ARG A 191 -8.55 -17.66 7.82
C ARG A 191 -8.98 -19.13 7.82
N GLU A 192 -8.89 -19.79 8.97
CA GLU A 192 -9.23 -21.21 9.12
C GLU A 192 -10.70 -21.46 8.80
N LEU A 193 -11.59 -20.58 9.25
CA LEU A 193 -13.02 -20.67 8.93
C LEU A 193 -13.28 -20.46 7.43
N SER A 194 -12.55 -19.55 6.78
CA SER A 194 -12.69 -19.31 5.34
C SER A 194 -12.24 -20.53 4.54
N LEU A 195 -11.12 -21.16 4.93
CA LEU A 195 -10.63 -22.40 4.30
C LEU A 195 -11.62 -23.56 4.51
N LEU A 196 -12.15 -23.68 5.73
CA LEU A 196 -13.16 -24.70 6.05
C LEU A 196 -14.43 -24.53 5.20
N ILE A 197 -14.85 -23.29 4.93
CA ILE A 197 -15.97 -23.02 4.01
C ILE A 197 -15.61 -23.39 2.57
N LYS A 198 -14.41 -23.07 2.08
CA LYS A 198 -13.96 -23.49 0.73
C LYS A 198 -14.03 -25.02 0.58
N HIS A 199 -13.45 -25.78 1.51
CA HIS A 199 -13.51 -27.25 1.48
C HIS A 199 -14.94 -27.80 1.60
N ALA A 200 -15.81 -27.16 2.37
CA ALA A 200 -17.21 -27.55 2.41
C ALA A 200 -17.93 -27.30 1.07
N GLN A 201 -17.53 -26.28 0.32
CA GLN A 201 -18.04 -26.00 -1.03
C GLN A 201 -17.53 -27.01 -2.06
N GLU A 202 -16.35 -27.59 -1.90
CA GLU A 202 -15.89 -28.71 -2.74
C GLU A 202 -16.80 -29.93 -2.58
N ILE A 203 -17.32 -30.19 -1.37
CA ILE A 203 -18.25 -31.29 -1.09
C ILE A 203 -19.66 -30.97 -1.60
N LYS A 204 -20.11 -29.73 -1.42
CA LYS A 204 -21.40 -29.25 -1.90
C LYS A 204 -21.25 -27.82 -2.44
N PRO A 205 -21.17 -27.65 -3.77
CA PRO A 205 -20.89 -26.36 -4.41
C PRO A 205 -21.83 -25.22 -3.97
N GLN A 206 -23.11 -25.55 -3.72
CA GLN A 206 -24.11 -24.59 -3.27
C GLN A 206 -24.57 -24.88 -1.83
N LEU A 207 -23.93 -24.18 -0.89
CA LEU A 207 -24.28 -24.22 0.53
C LEU A 207 -25.45 -23.25 0.83
N THR A 208 -26.50 -23.78 1.47
CA THR A 208 -27.62 -22.98 1.99
C THR A 208 -27.19 -22.11 3.18
N PRO A 209 -27.93 -21.05 3.54
CA PRO A 209 -27.63 -20.22 4.72
C PRO A 209 -27.50 -21.03 6.02
N GLN A 210 -28.37 -22.02 6.22
CA GLN A 210 -28.32 -22.91 7.39
C GLN A 210 -27.06 -23.79 7.40
N GLU A 211 -26.60 -24.26 6.24
CA GLU A 211 -25.38 -25.06 6.12
C GLU A 211 -24.12 -24.21 6.35
N LYS A 212 -24.09 -22.97 5.83
CA LYS A 212 -23.04 -22.00 6.13
C LYS A 212 -22.94 -21.72 7.63
N GLU A 213 -24.09 -21.54 8.29
CA GLU A 213 -24.13 -21.33 9.74
C GLU A 213 -23.71 -22.59 10.51
N ARG A 214 -24.04 -23.78 9.99
CA ARG A 214 -23.59 -25.04 10.60
C ARG A 214 -22.07 -25.19 10.55
N ILE A 215 -21.44 -24.85 9.42
CA ILE A 215 -19.97 -24.85 9.29
C ILE A 215 -19.34 -23.88 10.29
N ARG A 216 -19.89 -22.67 10.43
CA ARG A 216 -19.43 -21.70 11.43
C ARG A 216 -19.51 -22.27 12.85
N LYS A 217 -20.63 -22.91 13.20
CA LYS A 217 -20.77 -23.58 14.51
C LYS A 217 -19.72 -24.66 14.68
N ILE A 218 -19.53 -25.55 13.70
CA ILE A 218 -18.50 -26.59 13.76
C ILE A 218 -17.12 -25.97 14.02
N TYR A 219 -16.75 -24.92 13.28
CA TYR A 219 -15.50 -24.21 13.52
C TYR A 219 -15.39 -23.70 14.95
N TYR A 220 -16.33 -22.88 15.43
CA TYR A 220 -16.19 -22.26 16.75
C TYR A 220 -16.25 -23.26 17.92
N TYR A 221 -17.00 -24.35 17.77
CA TYR A 221 -17.08 -25.41 18.80
C TYR A 221 -15.84 -26.31 18.82
N TYR A 222 -15.23 -26.58 17.66
CA TYR A 222 -14.22 -27.64 17.55
C TYR A 222 -12.82 -27.15 17.14
N ARG A 223 -12.61 -25.86 16.87
CA ARG A 223 -11.30 -25.30 16.46
C ARG A 223 -10.12 -25.58 17.40
N LYS A 224 -10.39 -25.94 18.67
CA LYS A 224 -9.35 -26.29 19.66
C LYS A 224 -9.13 -27.79 19.82
N SER A 225 -10.00 -28.63 19.24
CA SER A 225 -10.07 -30.06 19.51
C SER A 225 -10.04 -30.93 18.26
N LEU A 226 -10.28 -30.34 17.08
CA LEU A 226 -10.25 -31.04 15.81
C LEU A 226 -9.37 -30.27 14.83
N ASP A 227 -8.73 -31.01 13.94
CA ASP A 227 -8.09 -30.48 12.75
C ASP A 227 -9.15 -30.17 11.66
N MET A 228 -8.70 -29.61 10.55
CA MET A 228 -9.57 -29.21 9.46
C MET A 228 -10.33 -30.40 8.85
N LEU A 229 -9.66 -31.54 8.68
CA LEU A 229 -10.26 -32.75 8.14
C LEU A 229 -11.36 -33.28 9.07
N GLY A 230 -11.11 -33.33 10.39
CA GLY A 230 -12.12 -33.73 11.37
C GLY A 230 -13.34 -32.81 11.41
N MET A 231 -13.13 -31.50 11.22
CA MET A 231 -14.23 -30.54 11.10
C MET A 231 -15.04 -30.74 9.80
N ILE A 232 -14.38 -31.06 8.68
CA ILE A 232 -15.03 -31.36 7.41
C ILE A 232 -15.84 -32.67 7.49
N GLU A 233 -15.32 -33.70 8.14
CA GLU A 233 -16.06 -34.96 8.35
C GLU A 233 -17.31 -34.79 9.22
N LYS A 234 -17.24 -33.92 10.25
CA LYS A 234 -18.45 -33.52 10.99
C LYS A 234 -19.49 -32.84 10.10
N PHE A 235 -19.05 -32.03 9.14
CA PHE A 235 -19.96 -31.38 8.20
C PHE A 235 -20.56 -32.38 7.19
N ARG A 236 -19.77 -33.32 6.66
CA ARG A 236 -20.26 -34.44 5.83
C ARG A 236 -21.31 -35.27 6.57
N SER A 237 -21.02 -35.64 7.82
CA SER A 237 -21.94 -36.38 8.68
C SER A 237 -23.27 -35.65 8.88
N TYR A 238 -23.23 -34.33 9.07
CA TYR A 238 -24.43 -33.50 9.16
C TYR A 238 -25.25 -33.51 7.86
N LEU A 239 -24.61 -33.39 6.69
CA LEU A 239 -25.29 -33.45 5.39
C LEU A 239 -25.97 -34.82 5.19
N LEU A 240 -25.28 -35.90 5.53
CA LEU A 240 -25.81 -37.27 5.44
C LEU A 240 -27.01 -37.48 6.37
N ALA A 241 -26.95 -37.00 7.61
CA ALA A 241 -28.07 -37.08 8.55
C ALA A 241 -29.30 -36.32 8.03
N LYS A 242 -29.10 -35.09 7.52
CA LYS A 242 -30.16 -34.27 6.94
C LYS A 242 -30.79 -34.92 5.70
N ALA A 243 -29.99 -35.60 4.87
CA ALA A 243 -30.50 -36.34 3.71
C ALA A 243 -31.38 -37.54 4.12
N LYS A 244 -30.99 -38.28 5.16
CA LYS A 244 -31.78 -39.40 5.71
C LYS A 244 -33.11 -38.92 6.31
N GLU A 245 -33.10 -37.82 7.05
CA GLU A 245 -34.34 -37.22 7.60
C GLU A 245 -35.31 -36.76 6.50
N ALA A 246 -34.80 -36.22 5.40
CA ALA A 246 -35.61 -35.81 4.25
C ALA A 246 -36.24 -37.01 3.52
N GLN A 247 -35.57 -38.16 3.50
CA GLN A 247 -36.11 -39.40 2.93
C GLN A 247 -37.22 -39.99 3.82
N ASN A 248 -37.03 -40.04 5.14
CA ASN A 248 -38.03 -40.58 6.05
C ASN A 248 -39.34 -39.78 6.06
N LYS A 249 -39.29 -38.45 5.89
CA LYS A 249 -40.50 -37.60 5.79
C LYS A 249 -41.30 -37.82 4.50
N LYS A 250 -40.71 -38.38 3.44
CA LYS A 250 -41.46 -38.72 2.21
C LYS A 250 -42.23 -40.04 2.32
N PHE A 251 -41.84 -40.93 3.23
CA PHE A 251 -42.48 -42.24 3.40
C PHE A 251 -43.64 -42.26 4.40
N THR A 252 -43.82 -41.21 5.23
CA THR A 252 -44.83 -41.18 6.31
C THR A 252 -46.10 -40.39 5.98
N SER A 253 -46.44 -40.18 4.71
CA SER A 253 -47.73 -39.55 4.33
C SER A 253 -48.72 -40.58 3.76
N PRO A 254 -49.53 -41.28 4.58
CA PRO A 254 -50.71 -41.96 4.07
C PRO A 254 -51.84 -40.94 3.88
N LYS A 255 -52.28 -40.77 2.62
CA LYS A 255 -53.60 -40.19 2.33
C LYS A 255 -54.65 -41.21 2.78
N GLN A 256 -55.45 -40.89 3.80
CA GLN A 256 -56.73 -41.58 4.01
C GLN A 256 -57.80 -40.88 3.17
N PRO A 257 -58.58 -41.61 2.36
CA PRO A 257 -59.79 -41.09 1.76
C PRO A 257 -60.94 -41.22 2.75
N ASN A 258 -61.46 -40.11 3.26
CA ASN A 258 -62.76 -40.13 3.94
C ASN A 258 -63.87 -40.15 2.88
N SER A 259 -64.27 -41.35 2.50
CA SER A 259 -65.62 -41.63 2.04
C SER A 259 -66.45 -42.05 3.26
N ILE A 260 -67.53 -41.33 3.56
CA ILE A 260 -68.78 -41.85 4.12
C ILE A 260 -69.90 -40.86 3.73
N GLN A 261 -70.89 -41.40 3.02
CA GLN A 261 -72.20 -40.83 2.70
C GLN A 261 -73.16 -40.95 3.92
N VAL A 262 -74.42 -40.54 3.69
CA VAL A 262 -75.67 -40.97 4.37
C VAL A 262 -76.12 -39.95 5.45
N VAL A 263 -77.33 -39.35 5.45
CA VAL A 263 -78.61 -39.50 4.73
C VAL A 263 -79.08 -38.13 4.25
#